data_AF-A0A7C5PCG4-F1
#
_entry.id   AF-A0A7C5PCG4-F1
#
_cell.length_a   1.000
_cell.length_b   1.000
_cell.length_c   1.000
_cell.angle_alpha   90.00
_cell.angle_beta   90.00
_cell.angle_gamma   90.00
#
_symmetry.space_group_name_H-M   'P 1'
#
loop_
_entity.id
_entity.type
_entity.pdbx_description
1 polymer ?
#
loop_
_entity_poly.entity_id
_entity_poly.type
_entity_poly.pdbx_seq_one_letter_code
_entity_poly.pdbx_strand_id
1 'polypeptide(L)'
;MDRIEIIKAKIEQIENLLNLIKRELDNLQKNENNNSKKLCIEKSLPSDEKLQSEYEKLYEKFTEANIKYIEDFVKDKSKAYLKAFCKANNLPVDTTKLSKEAIVNQIIQWLSQRKLISKNVIYK
;
A
#
# COMPACT_ATOMS: atom_id res chain seq x y z
N MET A 1 10.14 14.92 -45.85
CA MET A 1 10.67 14.91 -44.47
C MET A 1 12.00 14.21 -44.50
N ASP A 2 13.04 14.93 -44.12
CA ASP A 2 14.40 14.42 -44.13
C ASP A 2 14.55 13.37 -43.02
N ARG A 3 15.27 12.26 -43.28
CA ARG A 3 15.49 11.21 -42.28
C ARG A 3 16.16 11.78 -41.03
N ILE A 4 16.95 12.83 -41.21
CA ILE A 4 17.59 13.59 -40.12
C ILE A 4 16.55 14.28 -39.24
N GLU A 5 15.48 14.84 -39.80
CA GLU A 5 14.41 15.49 -39.03
C GLU A 5 13.63 14.48 -38.18
N ILE A 6 13.37 13.28 -38.72
CA ILE A 6 12.69 12.20 -38.00
C ILE A 6 13.55 11.72 -36.80
N ILE A 7 14.86 11.58 -37.00
CA ILE A 7 15.78 11.17 -35.94
C ILE A 7 15.85 12.25 -34.85
N LYS A 8 15.91 13.54 -35.22
CA LYS A 8 15.87 14.65 -34.27
C LYS A 8 14.59 14.65 -33.43
N ALA A 9 13.44 14.44 -34.04
CA ALA A 9 12.16 14.33 -33.32
C ALA A 9 12.14 13.14 -32.34
N LYS A 10 12.75 12.01 -32.70
CA LYS A 10 12.88 10.85 -31.80
C LYS A 10 13.81 11.14 -30.62
N ILE A 11 14.91 11.85 -30.85
CA ILE A 11 15.82 12.29 -29.78
C ILE A 11 15.08 13.19 -28.80
N GLU A 12 14.32 14.17 -29.29
CA GLU A 12 13.52 15.07 -28.46
C GLU A 12 12.46 14.32 -27.65
N GLN A 13 11.81 13.31 -28.23
CA GLN A 13 10.87 12.43 -27.50
C GLN A 13 11.57 11.65 -26.38
N ILE A 14 12.76 11.11 -26.63
CA ILE A 14 13.53 10.38 -25.63
C ILE A 14 13.97 11.32 -24.50
N GLU A 15 14.42 12.53 -24.82
CA GLU A 15 14.81 13.53 -23.81
C GLU A 15 13.62 13.93 -22.92
N ASN A 16 12.44 14.09 -23.51
CA ASN A 16 11.21 14.36 -22.76
C ASN A 16 10.83 13.20 -21.83
N LEU A 17 10.92 11.96 -22.30
CA LEU A 17 10.67 10.78 -21.47
C LEU A 17 11.69 10.66 -20.33
N LEU A 18 12.96 10.90 -20.61
CA LEU A 18 14.02 10.91 -19.58
C LEU A 18 13.78 12.00 -18.53
N ASN A 19 13.32 13.19 -18.94
CA ASN A 19 12.95 14.26 -18.02
C ASN A 19 11.73 13.89 -17.16
N LEU A 20 10.74 13.20 -17.73
CA LEU A 20 9.57 12.73 -16.99
C LEU A 20 9.96 11.68 -15.95
N ILE A 21 10.78 10.70 -16.32
CA ILE A 21 11.31 9.67 -15.41
C ILE A 21 12.17 10.30 -14.31
N LYS A 22 13.04 11.28 -14.65
CA LYS A 22 13.83 12.02 -13.64
C LYS A 22 12.94 12.77 -12.67
N ARG A 23 11.86 13.41 -13.13
CA ARG A 23 10.89 14.08 -12.24
C ARG A 23 10.14 13.08 -11.38
N GLU A 24 9.79 11.92 -11.91
CA GLU A 24 9.13 10.86 -11.15
C GLU A 24 10.07 10.28 -10.08
N LEU A 25 11.34 10.05 -10.41
CA LEU A 25 12.37 9.67 -9.44
C LEU A 25 12.60 10.76 -8.38
N ASP A 26 12.70 12.03 -8.77
CA ASP A 26 12.79 13.15 -7.82
C ASP A 26 11.56 13.22 -6.91
N ASN A 27 10.38 12.94 -7.44
CA ASN A 27 9.14 12.92 -6.66
C ASN A 27 9.11 11.73 -5.70
N LEU A 28 9.54 10.54 -6.13
CA LEU A 28 9.65 9.35 -5.27
C LEU A 28 10.72 9.54 -4.19
N GLN A 29 11.88 10.11 -4.53
CA GLN A 29 12.96 10.41 -3.58
C GLN A 29 12.61 11.56 -2.63
N LYS A 30 11.84 12.56 -3.10
CA LYS A 30 11.25 13.59 -2.22
C LYS A 30 10.13 13.02 -1.37
N ASN A 31 9.41 11.99 -1.78
CA ASN A 31 8.38 11.32 -0.98
C ASN A 31 8.97 10.43 0.12
N GLU A 32 10.18 9.87 -0.06
CA GLU A 32 10.90 9.22 1.06
C GLU A 32 11.42 10.23 2.09
N ASN A 33 11.77 11.46 1.66
CA ASN A 33 12.26 12.52 2.54
C ASN A 33 11.18 13.51 3.06
N ASN A 34 9.99 13.55 2.47
CA ASN A 34 8.87 14.41 2.88
C ASN A 34 7.68 13.59 3.35
N ASN A 35 7.86 12.85 4.44
CA ASN A 35 6.79 12.22 5.20
C ASN A 35 5.88 13.23 5.95
N SER A 36 5.72 14.42 5.39
CA SER A 36 4.95 15.51 5.98
C SER A 36 4.52 16.51 4.92
N LYS A 37 3.58 16.12 4.04
CA LYS A 37 2.52 17.01 3.57
C LYS A 37 1.44 16.24 2.82
N LYS A 38 0.32 16.06 3.55
CA LYS A 38 -1.06 15.94 3.08
C LYS A 38 -1.24 16.26 1.59
N LEU A 39 -1.53 15.25 0.78
CA LEU A 39 -2.40 15.43 -0.39
C LEU A 39 -3.60 14.50 -0.24
N CYS A 40 -4.71 15.15 0.09
CA CYS A 40 -6.07 14.62 0.03
C CYS A 40 -6.39 14.43 -1.46
N ILE A 41 -5.94 13.32 -2.04
CA ILE A 41 -6.51 12.82 -3.29
C ILE A 41 -7.82 12.16 -2.87
N GLU A 42 -8.93 12.56 -3.48
CA GLU A 42 -10.18 11.81 -3.47
C GLU A 42 -9.90 10.39 -3.98
N LYS A 43 -9.47 9.52 -3.06
CA LYS A 43 -9.22 8.11 -3.31
C LYS A 43 -10.59 7.49 -3.52
N SER A 44 -10.95 7.23 -4.78
CA SER A 44 -11.80 6.08 -5.06
C SER A 44 -11.24 4.92 -4.25
N LEU A 45 -12.07 4.33 -3.41
CA LEU A 45 -11.66 3.20 -2.58
C LEU A 45 -11.11 2.11 -3.53
N PRO A 46 -9.98 1.48 -3.20
CA PRO A 46 -9.48 0.38 -4.02
C PRO A 46 -10.54 -0.71 -4.13
N SER A 47 -10.57 -1.41 -5.27
CA SER A 47 -11.38 -2.63 -5.44
C SER A 47 -11.08 -3.64 -4.32
N ASP A 48 -12.08 -4.45 -3.96
CA ASP A 48 -11.97 -5.50 -2.94
C ASP A 48 -10.80 -6.45 -3.23
N GLU A 49 -10.53 -6.78 -4.50
CA GLU A 49 -9.39 -7.61 -4.92
C GLU A 49 -8.04 -6.98 -4.54
N LYS A 50 -7.90 -5.66 -4.67
CA LYS A 50 -6.68 -4.94 -4.27
C LYS A 50 -6.54 -4.93 -2.76
N LEU A 51 -7.64 -4.77 -2.03
CA LEU A 51 -7.63 -4.79 -0.56
C LEU A 51 -7.27 -6.18 0.00
N GLN A 52 -7.67 -7.25 -0.69
CA GLN A 52 -7.28 -8.62 -0.36
C GLN A 52 -5.80 -8.87 -0.67
N SER A 53 -5.30 -8.44 -1.82
CA SER A 53 -3.87 -8.55 -2.15
C SER A 53 -2.98 -7.80 -1.13
N GLU A 54 -3.41 -6.62 -0.69
CA GLU A 54 -2.71 -5.87 0.36
C GLU A 54 -2.75 -6.60 1.72
N TYR A 55 -3.82 -7.32 2.04
CA TYR A 55 -3.91 -8.15 3.25
C TYR A 55 -2.97 -9.36 3.18
N GLU A 56 -2.82 -10.00 2.02
CA GLU A 56 -1.84 -11.08 1.84
C GLU A 56 -0.41 -10.58 2.05
N LYS A 57 -0.04 -9.43 1.46
CA LYS A 57 1.28 -8.81 1.71
C LYS A 57 1.48 -8.48 3.18
N LEU A 58 0.45 -7.95 3.84
CA LEU A 58 0.49 -7.64 5.27
C LEU A 58 0.73 -8.90 6.11
N TYR A 59 0.11 -10.03 5.72
CA TYR A 59 0.30 -11.32 6.37
C TYR A 59 1.70 -11.90 6.13
N GLU A 60 2.24 -11.81 4.91
CA GLU A 60 3.63 -12.18 4.63
C GLU A 60 4.60 -11.39 5.51
N LYS A 61 4.46 -10.06 5.58
CA LYS A 61 5.29 -9.21 6.46
C LYS A 61 5.11 -9.52 7.94
N PHE A 62 3.91 -9.91 8.37
CA PHE A 62 3.69 -10.42 9.72
C PHE A 62 4.43 -11.74 9.97
N THR A 63 4.45 -12.66 8.99
CA THR A 63 5.17 -13.94 9.13
C THR A 63 6.69 -13.74 9.19
N GLU A 64 7.22 -12.72 8.53
CA GLU A 64 8.61 -12.23 8.65
C GLU A 64 8.91 -11.51 9.98
N ALA A 65 7.96 -11.49 10.94
CA ALA A 65 8.05 -10.78 12.22
C ALA A 65 8.19 -9.24 12.11
N ASN A 66 7.79 -8.65 10.99
CA ASN A 66 7.84 -7.21 10.78
C ASN A 66 6.56 -6.52 11.28
N ILE A 67 6.41 -6.44 12.61
CA ILE A 67 5.24 -5.81 13.27
C ILE A 67 5.15 -4.32 12.96
N LYS A 68 6.30 -3.65 12.82
CA LYS A 68 6.38 -2.21 12.52
C LYS A 68 5.72 -1.86 11.18
N TYR A 69 5.83 -2.74 10.19
CA TYR A 69 5.16 -2.56 8.90
C TYR A 69 3.62 -2.49 9.04
N ILE A 70 3.05 -3.26 9.96
CA ILE A 70 1.59 -3.27 10.22
C ILE A 70 1.17 -1.98 10.91
N GLU A 71 1.96 -1.53 11.88
CA GLU A 71 1.74 -0.23 12.52
C GLU A 71 1.78 0.92 11.51
N ASP A 72 2.82 0.94 10.68
CA ASP A 72 3.02 1.98 9.67
C ASP A 72 1.90 1.94 8.62
N PHE A 73 1.44 0.75 8.21
CA PHE A 73 0.29 0.59 7.32
C PHE A 73 -0.98 1.21 7.93
N VAL A 74 -1.34 0.87 9.16
CA VAL A 74 -2.56 1.40 9.80
C VAL A 74 -2.44 2.90 10.10
N LYS A 75 -1.23 3.37 10.43
CA LYS A 75 -0.95 4.80 10.65
C LYS A 75 -1.06 5.59 9.35
N ASP A 76 -0.57 5.06 8.22
CA ASP A 76 -0.59 5.71 6.91
C ASP A 76 -2.00 5.76 6.29
N LYS A 77 -2.83 4.74 6.50
CA LYS A 77 -4.16 4.68 5.87
C LYS A 77 -5.22 5.54 6.58
N SER A 78 -6.21 5.96 5.81
CA SER A 78 -7.39 6.68 6.31
C SER A 78 -8.36 5.72 7.01
N LYS A 79 -9.19 6.22 7.93
CA LYS A 79 -10.22 5.39 8.57
C LYS A 79 -11.20 4.77 7.55
N ALA A 80 -11.53 5.52 6.49
CA ALA A 80 -12.37 5.02 5.41
C ALA A 80 -11.73 3.84 4.65
N TYR A 81 -10.42 3.94 4.38
CA TYR A 81 -9.66 2.85 3.78
C TYR A 81 -9.62 1.64 4.71
N LEU A 82 -9.32 1.84 6.01
CA LEU A 82 -9.28 0.75 6.99
C LEU A 82 -10.64 0.05 7.14
N LYS A 83 -11.75 0.81 7.06
CA LYS A 83 -13.09 0.25 7.04
C LYS A 83 -13.31 -0.66 5.82
N ALA A 84 -12.94 -0.19 4.64
CA ALA A 84 -13.06 -0.99 3.41
C ALA A 84 -12.13 -2.22 3.46
N PHE A 85 -10.90 -2.05 3.94
CA PHE A 85 -9.93 -3.12 4.13
C PHE A 85 -10.45 -4.21 5.07
N CYS A 86 -10.98 -3.84 6.24
CA CYS A 86 -11.57 -4.80 7.17
C CYS A 86 -12.81 -5.50 6.56
N LYS A 87 -13.64 -4.77 5.82
CA LYS A 87 -14.82 -5.34 5.13
C LYS A 87 -14.41 -6.35 4.05
N ALA A 88 -13.46 -6.01 3.19
CA ALA A 88 -13.00 -6.85 2.08
C ALA A 88 -12.31 -8.15 2.55
N ASN A 89 -11.74 -8.12 3.76
CA ASN A 89 -11.04 -9.24 4.39
C ASN A 89 -11.86 -9.94 5.50
N ASN A 90 -13.16 -9.63 5.61
CA ASN A 90 -14.07 -10.19 6.62
C ASN A 90 -13.53 -10.09 8.07
N LEU A 91 -12.81 -9.02 8.38
CA LEU A 91 -12.30 -8.76 9.72
C LEU A 91 -13.40 -8.09 10.56
N PRO A 92 -13.85 -8.67 11.69
CA PRO A 92 -14.87 -8.10 12.58
C PRO A 92 -14.28 -6.98 13.45
N VAL A 93 -13.76 -5.94 12.80
CA VAL A 93 -13.13 -4.77 13.42
C VAL A 93 -14.02 -3.56 13.15
N ASP A 94 -14.57 -2.96 14.21
CA ASP A 94 -15.33 -1.71 14.08
C ASP A 94 -14.36 -0.50 14.04
N THR A 95 -13.88 -0.18 12.84
CA THR A 95 -12.92 0.92 12.62
C THR A 95 -13.51 2.32 12.88
N THR A 96 -14.82 2.43 13.12
CA THR A 96 -15.48 3.73 13.37
C THR A 96 -15.33 4.18 14.83
N LYS A 97 -15.31 3.24 15.77
CA LYS A 97 -15.26 3.51 17.23
C LYS A 97 -13.86 3.36 17.82
N LEU A 98 -12.94 2.72 17.09
CA LEU A 98 -11.61 2.39 17.59
C LEU A 98 -10.55 3.45 17.22
N SER A 99 -9.55 3.60 18.10
CA SER A 99 -8.32 4.34 17.80
C SER A 99 -7.47 3.57 16.78
N LYS A 100 -6.55 4.26 16.09
CA LYS A 100 -5.64 3.58 15.14
C LYS A 100 -4.81 2.49 15.81
N GLU A 101 -4.37 2.72 17.05
CA GLU A 101 -3.64 1.73 17.86
C GLU A 101 -4.49 0.50 18.17
N ALA A 102 -5.77 0.69 18.52
CA ALA A 102 -6.68 -0.42 18.74
C ALA A 102 -6.95 -1.22 17.45
N ILE A 103 -7.00 -0.54 16.29
CA ILE A 103 -7.12 -1.19 14.97
C ILE A 103 -5.86 -2.02 14.68
N VAL A 104 -4.67 -1.50 14.94
CA VAL A 104 -3.40 -2.27 14.81
C VAL A 104 -3.47 -3.54 15.65
N ASN A 105 -3.81 -3.44 16.93
CA ASN A 105 -3.85 -4.58 17.84
C ASN A 105 -4.83 -5.66 17.37
N GLN A 106 -6.01 -5.26 16.88
CA GLN A 106 -6.97 -6.22 16.34
C GLN A 106 -6.47 -6.88 15.04
N ILE A 107 -5.84 -6.13 14.13
CA ILE A 107 -5.27 -6.69 12.91
C ILE A 107 -4.15 -7.70 13.26
N ILE A 108 -3.25 -7.37 14.19
CA ILE A 108 -2.19 -8.28 14.65
C ILE A 108 -2.79 -9.55 15.27
N GLN A 109 -3.82 -9.42 16.10
CA GLN A 109 -4.51 -10.55 16.71
C GLN A 109 -5.11 -11.47 15.63
N TRP A 110 -5.75 -10.90 14.61
CA TRP A 110 -6.30 -11.65 13.48
C TRP A 110 -5.22 -12.36 12.65
N LEU A 111 -4.11 -11.70 12.34
CA LEU A 111 -2.98 -12.32 11.64
C LEU A 111 -2.35 -13.45 12.47
N SER A 112 -2.30 -13.28 13.79
CA SER A 112 -1.84 -14.32 14.71
C SER A 112 -2.77 -15.54 14.72
N GLN A 113 -4.09 -15.31 14.75
CA GLN A 113 -5.09 -16.38 14.65
C GLN A 113 -4.99 -17.12 13.31
N ARG A 114 -4.87 -16.38 12.19
CA ARG A 114 -4.64 -16.96 10.86
C ARG A 114 -3.38 -17.84 10.82
N LYS A 115 -2.28 -17.37 11.42
CA LYS A 115 -1.03 -18.14 11.54
C LYS A 115 -1.20 -19.43 12.35
N LEU A 116 -1.96 -19.39 13.44
CA LEU A 116 -2.25 -20.57 14.25
C LEU A 116 -3.13 -21.60 13.50
N ILE A 117 -4.17 -21.14 12.81
CA ILE A 117 -5.03 -21.99 11.98
C ILE A 117 -4.21 -22.64 10.87
N SER A 118 -3.42 -21.85 10.14
CA SER A 118 -2.55 -22.34 9.06
C SER A 118 -1.54 -23.38 9.55
N LYS A 119 -0.95 -23.20 10.74
CA LYS A 119 -0.06 -24.20 11.34
C LYS A 119 -0.80 -25.47 11.77
N ASN A 120 -2.01 -25.35 12.34
CA ASN A 120 -2.78 -26.50 12.81
C ASN A 120 -3.39 -27.36 11.69
N VAL A 121 -3.57 -26.82 10.48
CA VAL A 121 -4.03 -27.58 9.31
C VAL A 121 -2.92 -28.50 8.76
N ILE A 122 -1.65 -28.21 9.03
CA ILE A 122 -0.51 -28.99 8.54
C ILE A 122 -0.20 -30.22 9.44
N TYR A 123 -0.75 -30.25 10.67
CA TYR A 123 -0.51 -31.32 11.66
C TYR A 123 -1.73 -32.23 11.91
N LYS A 124 -2.69 -32.28 10.98
CA LYS A 124 -3.76 -33.27 10.95
C LYS A 124 -3.64 -34.15 9.72
#